data_AF-A0A9E7FRL2-F1
#
_entry.id   AF-A0A9E7FRL2-F1
#
_cell.length_a   1.000
_cell.length_b   1.000
_cell.length_c   1.000
_cell.angle_alpha   90.00
_cell.angle_beta   90.00
_cell.angle_gamma   90.00
#
_symmetry.space_group_name_H-M   'P 1'
#
loop_
_entity.id
_entity.type
_entity.pdbx_description
1 polymer ?
#
loop_
_entity_poly.entity_id
_entity_poly.type
_entity_poly.pdbx_seq_one_letter_code
_entity_poly.pdbx_strand_id
1 'polypeptide(L)'
;GPQAEGRFAALSSLTSRLLSLSLSPVLLFLLLRPLAFTDNAASPLRPNHSHPTSIMGTVYRCAGCGADLNLSAAHLYPADAHFEAGNKGTFSFSWVDDARLQFAKEDRIKPFYETPNYWGIQRKRTRLLCDTCGHLLGHVYDDGPPLMRGHGQFGFGHSHTVPRAPRYRFKIKALNISYC
;
A
#
# COMPACT_ATOMS: atom_id res chain seq x y z
N GLY A 1 -35.44 -40.27 33.99
CA GLY A 1 -35.24 -39.07 34.81
C GLY A 1 -36.25 -38.04 34.35
N PRO A 2 -37.19 -37.62 35.22
CA PRO A 2 -38.35 -36.84 34.84
C PRO A 2 -38.08 -35.33 34.80
N GLN A 3 -39.04 -34.63 34.19
CA GLN A 3 -39.18 -33.18 34.01
C GLN A 3 -39.30 -32.40 35.34
N ALA A 4 -38.86 -31.14 35.32
CA ALA A 4 -39.30 -30.06 36.19
C ALA A 4 -38.77 -28.73 35.61
N GLU A 5 -39.38 -27.56 35.68
CA GLU A 5 -40.73 -27.07 35.93
C GLU A 5 -40.59 -25.56 35.68
N GLY A 6 -41.55 -24.96 34.98
CA GLY A 6 -41.75 -23.52 35.03
C GLY A 6 -42.83 -23.19 36.06
N ARG A 7 -42.73 -21.98 36.61
CA ARG A 7 -43.79 -21.06 37.10
C ARG A 7 -43.68 -20.65 38.57
N PHE A 8 -44.28 -19.47 38.79
CA PHE A 8 -44.62 -18.76 40.04
C PHE A 8 -43.58 -17.73 40.51
N ALA A 9 -43.68 -16.46 40.12
CA ALA A 9 -44.74 -15.45 40.28
C ALA A 9 -44.62 -14.65 41.60
N ALA A 10 -44.76 -13.34 41.40
CA ALA A 10 -45.33 -12.35 42.31
C ALA A 10 -44.54 -12.04 43.60
N LEU A 11 -43.80 -10.92 43.55
CA LEU A 11 -44.00 -9.89 44.57
C LEU A 11 -44.17 -8.53 43.88
N SER A 12 -45.40 -8.06 44.03
CA SER A 12 -45.99 -6.82 43.58
C SER A 12 -45.59 -5.63 44.46
N SER A 13 -45.64 -4.45 43.83
CA SER A 13 -46.22 -3.23 44.41
C SER A 13 -45.43 -2.47 45.48
N LEU A 14 -44.79 -1.38 45.05
CA LEU A 14 -44.94 -0.02 45.62
C LEU A 14 -44.49 0.96 44.51
N THR A 15 -45.40 1.52 43.69
CA THR A 15 -46.06 2.83 43.87
C THR A 15 -45.07 3.93 44.32
N SER A 16 -44.93 5.09 43.71
CA SER A 16 -45.63 5.81 42.63
C SER A 16 -44.84 7.12 42.41
N ARG A 17 -45.18 7.83 41.32
CA ARG A 17 -45.01 9.29 41.09
C ARG A 17 -43.89 9.72 40.14
N LEU A 18 -44.34 9.90 38.89
CA LEU A 18 -44.24 11.16 38.15
C LEU A 18 -42.82 11.71 37.91
N LEU A 19 -42.24 11.36 36.76
CA LEU A 19 -41.54 12.37 35.95
C LEU A 19 -41.77 12.10 34.46
N SER A 20 -42.68 12.92 33.96
CA SER A 20 -43.00 13.20 32.58
C SER A 20 -41.80 13.76 31.80
N LEU A 21 -41.84 13.50 30.48
CA LEU A 21 -41.15 14.21 29.40
C LEU A 21 -39.72 13.75 29.09
N SER A 22 -39.65 12.72 28.24
CA SER A 22 -38.49 12.44 27.38
C SER A 22 -38.27 13.60 26.41
N LEU A 23 -37.30 14.46 26.71
CA LEU A 23 -36.73 15.38 25.74
C LEU A 23 -35.55 14.70 25.04
N SER A 24 -35.68 14.58 23.72
CA SER A 24 -34.72 13.95 22.82
C SER A 24 -33.33 14.62 22.91
N PRO A 25 -32.22 13.85 22.96
CA PRO A 25 -30.86 14.39 23.08
C PRO A 25 -30.40 15.19 21.85
N VAL A 26 -31.22 15.27 20.80
CA VAL A 26 -30.92 15.99 19.56
C VAL A 26 -31.01 17.51 19.73
N LEU A 27 -31.76 18.02 20.72
CA LEU A 27 -32.00 19.46 20.87
C LEU A 27 -30.93 20.22 21.69
N LEU A 28 -30.06 19.51 22.42
CA LEU A 28 -29.02 20.15 23.24
C LEU A 28 -27.72 20.47 22.45
N PHE A 29 -27.52 19.87 21.28
CA PHE A 29 -26.32 20.08 20.47
C PHE A 29 -26.39 21.26 19.49
N LEU A 30 -27.54 21.93 19.37
CA LEU A 30 -27.73 23.03 18.42
C LEU A 30 -27.48 24.44 19.00
N LEU A 31 -27.18 24.58 20.29
CA LEU A 31 -27.00 25.89 20.94
C LEU A 31 -25.54 26.32 21.21
N LEU A 32 -24.54 25.57 20.72
CA LEU A 32 -23.13 25.93 20.89
C LEU A 32 -22.40 25.88 19.54
N ARG A 33 -22.74 26.80 18.63
CA ARG A 33 -21.86 27.18 17.51
C ARG A 33 -21.46 28.65 17.68
N PRO A 34 -20.23 28.96 18.11
CA PRO A 34 -19.68 30.29 17.94
C PRO A 34 -19.32 30.53 16.46
N LEU A 35 -19.62 31.75 16.03
CA LEU A 35 -19.37 32.33 14.70
C LEU A 35 -17.86 32.46 14.42
N ALA A 36 -17.48 32.22 13.17
CA ALA A 36 -16.13 32.42 12.65
C ALA A 36 -15.88 33.89 12.29
N PHE A 37 -14.68 34.41 12.63
CA PHE A 37 -13.88 35.49 12.00
C PHE A 37 -12.83 35.93 13.04
N THR A 38 -11.54 36.22 12.82
CA THR A 38 -10.57 36.29 11.71
C THR A 38 -9.20 35.95 12.30
N ASP A 39 -8.21 35.57 11.49
CA ASP A 39 -7.00 36.40 11.30
C ASP A 39 -6.01 35.71 10.37
N ASN A 40 -5.66 36.45 9.32
CA ASN A 40 -4.55 36.16 8.43
C ASN A 40 -3.24 36.28 9.22
N ALA A 41 -2.60 35.16 9.52
CA ALA A 41 -1.21 35.13 9.94
C ALA A 41 -0.37 34.46 8.85
N ALA A 42 0.25 35.29 8.01
CA ALA A 42 1.31 34.89 7.10
C ALA A 42 2.40 34.15 7.91
N SER A 43 2.64 32.89 7.55
CA SER A 43 3.72 32.11 8.13
C SER A 43 5.07 32.72 7.73
N PRO A 44 5.99 32.99 8.67
CA PRO A 44 7.34 33.40 8.31
C PRO A 44 8.05 32.21 7.66
N LEU A 45 8.49 32.42 6.42
CA LEU A 45 9.41 31.53 5.71
C LEU A 45 10.61 31.28 6.62
N ARG A 46 10.75 30.05 7.13
CA ARG A 46 11.97 29.61 7.77
C ARG A 46 13.08 29.60 6.71
N PRO A 47 14.27 30.15 7.00
CA PRO A 47 15.38 30.08 6.09
C PRO A 47 15.74 28.60 5.86
N ASN A 48 15.81 28.22 4.59
CA ASN A 48 16.37 26.95 4.14
C ASN A 48 17.84 26.90 4.59
N HIS A 49 18.11 26.31 5.75
CA HIS A 49 19.41 25.75 6.01
C HIS A 49 19.55 24.52 5.11
N SER A 50 20.14 24.75 3.93
CA SER A 50 20.72 23.69 3.11
C SER A 50 21.82 23.02 3.93
N HIS A 51 21.45 22.01 4.71
CA HIS A 51 22.40 21.01 5.16
C HIS A 51 23.02 20.45 3.87
N PRO A 52 24.36 20.48 3.71
CA PRO A 52 24.99 19.65 2.70
C PRO A 52 24.73 18.22 3.17
N THR A 53 23.63 17.63 2.69
CA THR A 53 23.52 16.19 2.63
C THR A 53 24.68 15.78 1.75
N SER A 54 25.73 15.25 2.36
CA SER A 54 26.66 14.37 1.64
C SER A 54 25.75 13.32 1.02
N ILE A 55 25.41 13.48 -0.26
CA ILE A 55 24.55 12.55 -0.97
C ILE A 55 25.40 11.30 -1.09
N MET A 56 25.30 10.43 -0.09
CA MET A 56 25.91 9.12 -0.14
C MET A 56 25.23 8.39 -1.29
N GLY A 57 25.95 8.20 -2.39
CA GLY A 57 25.42 7.57 -3.58
C GLY A 57 25.26 6.08 -3.32
N THR A 58 24.05 5.53 -3.44
CA THR A 58 23.88 4.07 -3.44
C THR A 58 24.09 3.54 -4.85
N VAL A 59 25.07 2.64 -5.01
CA VAL A 59 25.31 1.96 -6.29
C VAL A 59 24.84 0.51 -6.18
N TYR A 60 24.00 0.10 -7.12
CA TYR A 60 23.44 -1.24 -7.19
C TYR A 60 24.07 -2.02 -8.33
N ARG A 61 24.79 -3.09 -8.00
CA ARG A 61 25.48 -3.95 -8.97
C ARG A 61 24.84 -5.32 -9.03
N CYS A 62 24.95 -6.00 -10.17
CA CYS A 62 24.57 -7.39 -10.32
C CYS A 62 25.42 -8.28 -9.39
N ALA A 63 24.80 -9.11 -8.55
CA ALA A 63 25.55 -10.06 -7.72
C ALA A 63 26.24 -11.17 -8.54
N GLY A 64 25.78 -11.44 -9.77
CA GLY A 64 26.32 -12.49 -10.62
C GLY A 64 27.62 -12.12 -11.34
N CYS A 65 27.77 -10.86 -11.79
CA CYS A 65 28.95 -10.41 -12.55
C CYS A 65 29.54 -9.07 -12.10
N GLY A 66 28.93 -8.37 -11.14
CA GLY A 66 29.40 -7.07 -10.66
C GLY A 66 29.08 -5.89 -11.59
N ALA A 67 28.40 -6.10 -12.72
CA ALA A 67 27.99 -5.02 -13.61
C ALA A 67 27.09 -4.00 -12.89
N ASP A 68 27.32 -2.71 -13.14
CA ASP A 68 26.45 -1.64 -12.66
C ASP A 68 25.10 -1.70 -13.38
N LEU A 69 24.02 -1.71 -12.60
CA LEU A 69 22.65 -1.78 -13.10
C LEU A 69 22.03 -0.40 -13.31
N ASN A 70 22.75 0.68 -13.00
CA ASN A 70 22.29 2.06 -13.14
C ASN A 70 20.95 2.32 -12.43
N LEU A 71 20.77 1.71 -11.25
CA LEU A 71 19.58 1.93 -10.43
C LEU A 71 19.80 3.16 -9.54
N SER A 72 18.77 3.99 -9.43
CA SER A 72 18.81 5.20 -8.62
C SER A 72 17.89 5.10 -7.41
N ALA A 73 18.39 5.53 -6.24
CA ALA A 73 17.59 5.67 -5.04
C ALA A 73 16.42 6.66 -5.21
N ALA A 74 16.51 7.60 -6.16
CA ALA A 74 15.41 8.54 -6.46
C ALA A 74 14.15 7.84 -6.98
N HIS A 75 14.30 6.66 -7.58
CA HIS A 75 13.19 5.84 -8.07
C HIS A 75 12.84 4.69 -7.13
N LEU A 76 13.50 4.58 -5.98
CA LEU A 76 13.25 3.51 -5.02
C LEU A 76 11.97 3.80 -4.23
N TYR A 77 11.06 2.82 -4.21
CA TYR A 77 9.90 2.88 -3.33
C TYR A 77 10.32 2.71 -1.86
N PRO A 78 9.67 3.40 -0.93
CA PRO A 78 10.00 3.29 0.48
C PRO A 78 9.69 1.86 0.99
N ALA A 79 10.41 1.42 2.02
CA ALA A 79 10.37 0.04 2.49
C ALA A 79 8.98 -0.38 3.03
N ASP A 80 8.22 0.58 3.54
CA ASP A 80 6.87 0.46 4.10
C ASP A 80 5.76 0.59 3.04
N ALA A 81 6.10 0.86 1.77
CA ALA A 81 5.12 0.91 0.69
C ALA A 81 4.35 -0.42 0.57
N HIS A 82 3.03 -0.32 0.61
CA HIS A 82 2.13 -1.46 0.41
C HIS A 82 2.02 -1.79 -1.07
N PHE A 83 2.17 -3.08 -1.39
CA PHE A 83 1.97 -3.63 -2.73
C PHE A 83 1.23 -4.96 -2.62
N GLU A 84 0.37 -5.25 -3.59
CA GLU A 84 -0.43 -6.48 -3.62
C GLU A 84 0.47 -7.72 -3.66
N ALA A 85 1.56 -7.69 -4.42
CA ALA A 85 2.54 -8.78 -4.44
C ALA A 85 3.57 -8.74 -3.29
N GLY A 86 3.43 -7.77 -2.37
CA GLY A 86 4.34 -7.50 -1.25
C GLY A 86 5.70 -6.95 -1.66
N ASN A 87 6.50 -6.55 -0.66
CA ASN A 87 7.86 -6.00 -0.84
C ASN A 87 8.93 -6.68 0.05
N LYS A 88 8.59 -7.77 0.73
CA LYS A 88 9.54 -8.42 1.66
C LYS A 88 10.75 -8.97 0.90
N GLY A 89 11.95 -8.66 1.42
CA GLY A 89 13.23 -9.18 0.91
C GLY A 89 13.60 -8.66 -0.49
N THR A 90 13.02 -7.53 -0.89
CA THR A 90 13.20 -6.95 -2.22
C THR A 90 13.35 -5.44 -2.19
N PHE A 91 14.03 -4.89 -3.18
CA PHE A 91 13.94 -3.48 -3.53
C PHE A 91 12.97 -3.33 -4.69
N SER A 92 12.09 -2.34 -4.60
CA SER A 92 11.12 -2.03 -5.66
C SER A 92 11.43 -0.66 -6.23
N PHE A 93 11.56 -0.54 -7.54
CA PHE A 93 11.81 0.73 -8.22
C PHE A 93 10.65 1.08 -9.15
N SER A 94 10.40 2.39 -9.31
CA SER A 94 9.42 2.94 -10.26
C SER A 94 9.97 3.04 -11.68
N TRP A 95 11.29 3.02 -11.83
CA TRP A 95 11.98 3.15 -13.11
C TRP A 95 13.31 2.38 -13.09
N VAL A 96 13.74 1.90 -14.25
CA VAL A 96 15.01 1.20 -14.48
C VAL A 96 15.59 1.58 -15.84
N ASP A 97 16.89 1.37 -16.00
CA ASP A 97 17.58 1.50 -17.28
C ASP A 97 17.45 0.21 -18.10
N ASP A 98 16.65 0.26 -19.16
CA ASP A 98 16.40 -0.88 -20.05
C ASP A 98 17.66 -1.35 -20.78
N ALA A 99 18.69 -0.52 -20.92
CA ALA A 99 19.95 -0.92 -21.57
C ALA A 99 20.80 -1.85 -20.69
N ARG A 100 20.50 -1.95 -19.39
CA ARG A 100 21.24 -2.82 -18.43
C ARG A 100 20.49 -4.10 -18.10
N LEU A 101 19.27 -4.25 -18.61
CA LEU A 101 18.34 -5.29 -18.23
C LEU A 101 17.74 -5.99 -19.45
N GLN A 102 17.59 -7.30 -19.35
CA GLN A 102 16.82 -8.08 -20.32
C GLN A 102 15.48 -8.49 -19.70
N PHE A 103 14.42 -8.29 -20.47
CA PHE A 103 13.04 -8.62 -20.08
C PHE A 103 12.60 -9.89 -20.78
N ALA A 104 12.41 -10.97 -20.01
CA ALA A 104 11.98 -12.25 -20.55
C ALA A 104 10.58 -12.61 -20.03
N LYS A 105 9.63 -12.87 -20.93
CA LYS A 105 8.31 -13.37 -20.55
C LYS A 105 8.45 -14.77 -19.97
N GLU A 106 7.82 -14.99 -18.82
CA GLU A 106 7.75 -16.27 -18.15
C GLU A 106 6.28 -16.59 -17.83
N ASP A 107 5.79 -17.67 -18.45
CA ASP A 107 4.48 -18.24 -18.14
C ASP A 107 4.68 -19.45 -17.24
N ARG A 108 4.34 -19.30 -15.95
CA ARG A 108 4.36 -20.42 -15.01
C ARG A 108 2.95 -20.93 -14.77
N ILE A 109 2.76 -22.23 -15.03
CA ILE A 109 1.59 -22.99 -14.62
C ILE A 109 1.90 -23.55 -13.23
N LYS A 110 1.55 -22.78 -12.19
CA LYS A 110 1.66 -23.21 -10.80
C LYS A 110 0.46 -22.67 -10.04
N PRO A 111 -0.34 -23.54 -9.38
CA PRO A 111 -1.44 -23.10 -8.54
C PRO A 111 -0.99 -22.05 -7.54
N PHE A 112 -1.78 -21.01 -7.40
CA PHE A 112 -1.53 -19.94 -6.45
C PHE A 112 -2.82 -19.40 -5.88
N TYR A 113 -2.73 -18.78 -4.71
CA TYR A 113 -3.84 -18.09 -4.06
C TYR A 113 -3.59 -16.58 -4.14
N GLU A 114 -4.54 -15.82 -4.68
CA GLU A 114 -4.57 -14.35 -4.51
C GLU A 114 -5.37 -13.98 -3.26
N THR A 115 -6.45 -14.71 -2.97
CA THR A 115 -7.23 -14.59 -1.73
C THR A 115 -7.53 -15.98 -1.17
N PRO A 116 -7.98 -16.11 0.09
CA PRO A 116 -8.34 -17.41 0.66
C PRO A 116 -9.39 -18.18 -0.16
N ASN A 117 -10.25 -17.47 -0.89
CA ASN A 117 -11.34 -18.03 -1.67
C ASN A 117 -11.08 -18.01 -3.19
N TYR A 118 -9.93 -17.53 -3.64
CA TYR A 118 -9.59 -17.46 -5.06
C TYR A 118 -8.20 -18.05 -5.32
N TRP A 119 -8.21 -19.09 -6.15
CA TRP A 119 -7.00 -19.73 -6.66
C TRP A 119 -6.91 -19.56 -8.18
N GLY A 120 -5.71 -19.33 -8.68
CA GLY A 120 -5.39 -19.27 -10.10
C GLY A 120 -4.34 -20.30 -10.47
N ILE A 121 -4.27 -20.67 -11.76
CA ILE A 121 -3.36 -21.72 -12.25
C ILE A 121 -2.16 -21.16 -13.04
N GLN A 122 -2.35 -20.10 -13.81
CA GLN A 122 -1.31 -19.52 -14.66
C GLN A 122 -0.94 -18.12 -14.18
N ARG A 123 0.35 -17.88 -13.95
CA ARG A 123 0.90 -16.54 -13.74
C ARG A 123 1.78 -16.16 -14.91
N LYS A 124 1.39 -15.07 -15.59
CA LYS A 124 2.26 -14.39 -16.54
C LYS A 124 3.12 -13.40 -15.76
N ARG A 125 4.43 -13.50 -15.88
CA ARG A 125 5.37 -12.54 -15.26
C ARG A 125 6.48 -12.21 -16.24
N THR A 126 7.05 -11.03 -16.09
CA THR A 126 8.25 -10.65 -16.83
C THR A 126 9.44 -10.78 -15.88
N ARG A 127 10.41 -11.63 -16.23
CA ARG A 127 11.68 -11.77 -15.51
C ARG A 127 12.58 -10.60 -15.87
N LEU A 128 13.27 -10.08 -14.84
CA LEU A 128 14.35 -9.11 -14.98
C LEU A 128 15.67 -9.86 -14.92
N LEU A 129 16.42 -9.87 -16.02
CA LEU A 129 17.73 -10.49 -16.13
C LEU A 129 18.79 -9.40 -16.30
N CYS A 130 20.00 -9.62 -15.78
CA CYS A 130 21.13 -8.76 -16.09
C CYS A 130 21.51 -8.92 -17.56
N ASP A 131 21.63 -7.81 -18.30
CA ASP A 131 21.98 -7.87 -19.72
C ASP A 131 23.36 -8.50 -19.96
N THR A 132 24.33 -8.23 -19.08
CA THR A 132 25.71 -8.71 -19.24
C THR A 132 25.90 -10.21 -19.01
N CYS A 133 25.17 -10.81 -18.06
CA CYS A 133 25.42 -12.21 -17.65
C CYS A 133 24.17 -13.10 -17.57
N GLY A 134 22.98 -12.57 -17.86
CA GLY A 134 21.71 -13.30 -17.79
C GLY A 134 21.27 -13.68 -16.37
N HIS A 135 21.94 -13.20 -15.31
CA HIS A 135 21.57 -13.53 -13.93
C HIS A 135 20.17 -12.99 -13.58
N LEU A 136 19.35 -13.80 -12.89
CA LEU A 136 17.99 -13.41 -12.51
C LEU A 136 17.99 -12.40 -11.36
N LEU A 137 17.67 -11.15 -11.69
CA LEU A 137 17.62 -10.02 -10.75
C LEU A 137 16.27 -9.92 -10.05
N GLY A 138 15.16 -10.18 -10.76
CA GLY A 138 13.85 -9.81 -10.28
C GLY A 138 12.68 -10.14 -11.20
N HIS A 139 11.54 -9.51 -10.95
CA HIS A 139 10.36 -9.56 -11.82
C HIS A 139 9.69 -8.18 -11.91
N VAL A 140 8.97 -7.94 -13.01
CA VAL A 140 8.07 -6.80 -13.17
C VAL A 140 6.68 -7.15 -12.66
N TYR A 141 6.04 -6.20 -11.98
CA TYR A 141 4.66 -6.29 -11.52
C TYR A 141 3.88 -5.03 -11.93
N ASP A 142 2.61 -5.19 -12.30
CA ASP A 142 1.75 -4.07 -12.71
C ASP A 142 0.94 -3.54 -11.50
N ASP A 143 1.59 -3.41 -10.34
CA ASP A 143 0.99 -2.93 -9.08
C ASP A 143 1.58 -1.60 -8.60
N GLY A 144 2.19 -0.82 -9.50
CA GLY A 144 2.67 0.54 -9.25
C GLY A 144 1.54 1.58 -9.12
N PRO A 145 1.86 2.88 -9.15
CA PRO A 145 0.86 3.95 -9.16
C PRO A 145 -0.13 3.82 -10.32
N PRO A 146 -1.41 4.17 -10.12
CA PRO A 146 -2.41 4.12 -11.19
C PRO A 146 -2.07 5.15 -12.28
N LEU A 147 -2.19 4.75 -13.55
CA LEU A 147 -1.90 5.62 -14.71
C LEU A 147 -3.04 6.60 -15.02
N MET A 148 -4.23 6.36 -14.48
CA MET A 148 -5.39 7.23 -14.62
C MET A 148 -6.06 7.45 -13.27
N ARG A 149 -6.71 8.61 -13.11
CA ARG A 149 -7.54 8.91 -11.94
C ARG A 149 -8.96 8.42 -12.20
N GLY A 150 -9.51 7.62 -11.29
CA GLY A 150 -10.89 7.12 -11.35
C GLY A 150 -10.98 5.60 -11.47
N HIS A 151 -12.21 5.12 -11.52
CA HIS A 151 -12.56 3.71 -11.51
C HIS A 151 -13.10 3.31 -12.90
N GLY A 152 -12.24 2.86 -13.83
CA GLY A 152 -12.67 2.44 -15.17
C GLY A 152 -13.36 3.53 -16.01
N GLN A 153 -14.00 3.14 -17.11
CA GLN A 153 -14.80 4.05 -17.95
C GLN A 153 -15.99 4.56 -17.11
N PHE A 154 -16.13 5.89 -16.98
CA PHE A 154 -17.21 6.56 -16.24
C PHE A 154 -17.26 6.36 -14.71
N GLY A 155 -16.20 5.84 -14.07
CA GLY A 155 -16.17 5.68 -12.61
C GLY A 155 -16.85 4.40 -12.08
N PHE A 156 -17.25 3.48 -12.97
CA PHE A 156 -17.90 2.22 -12.65
C PHE A 156 -17.02 0.98 -12.84
N GLY A 157 -15.74 1.03 -12.45
CA GLY A 157 -14.80 -0.08 -12.56
C GLY A 157 -14.27 -0.60 -11.22
N HIS A 158 -13.94 -1.88 -11.11
CA HIS A 158 -13.15 -2.35 -9.99
C HIS A 158 -11.79 -1.64 -9.99
N SER A 159 -11.26 -1.27 -8.81
CA SER A 159 -9.94 -0.64 -8.68
C SER A 159 -8.81 -1.48 -9.30
N HIS A 160 -9.02 -2.80 -9.41
CA HIS A 160 -8.14 -3.77 -10.06
C HIS A 160 -8.10 -3.65 -11.59
N THR A 161 -9.06 -2.95 -12.20
CA THR A 161 -9.15 -2.77 -13.66
C THR A 161 -8.45 -1.49 -14.13
N VAL A 162 -7.98 -0.65 -13.21
CA VAL A 162 -7.24 0.57 -13.54
C VAL A 162 -5.83 0.18 -13.99
N PRO A 163 -5.39 0.58 -15.20
CA PRO A 163 -4.02 0.29 -15.64
C PRO A 163 -3.03 0.98 -14.71
N ARG A 164 -2.01 0.24 -14.30
CA ARG A 164 -1.01 0.70 -13.32
C ARG A 164 0.38 0.73 -13.95
N ALA A 165 1.23 1.59 -13.43
CA ALA A 165 2.62 1.67 -13.84
C ALA A 165 3.37 0.37 -13.47
N PRO A 166 4.36 -0.04 -14.27
CA PRO A 166 5.20 -1.17 -13.93
C PRO A 166 6.05 -0.86 -12.69
N ARG A 167 6.21 -1.87 -11.85
CA ARG A 167 7.09 -1.90 -10.69
C ARG A 167 8.18 -2.93 -10.92
N TYR A 168 9.43 -2.49 -10.80
CA TYR A 168 10.60 -3.33 -11.00
C TYR A 168 11.08 -3.85 -9.65
N ARG A 169 10.78 -5.13 -9.36
CA ARG A 169 11.08 -5.74 -8.06
C ARG A 169 12.35 -6.59 -8.15
N PHE A 170 13.42 -6.12 -7.52
CA PHE A 170 14.71 -6.79 -7.42
C PHE A 170 14.84 -7.58 -6.12
N LYS A 171 15.42 -8.78 -6.19
CA LYS A 171 15.77 -9.55 -4.99
C LYS A 171 17.02 -8.94 -4.37
N ILE A 172 17.00 -8.69 -3.05
CA ILE A 172 18.18 -8.16 -2.34
C ILE A 172 19.40 -9.06 -2.58
N LYS A 173 19.22 -10.37 -2.52
CA LYS A 173 20.28 -11.36 -2.76
C LYS A 173 20.85 -11.38 -4.19
N ALA A 174 20.19 -10.74 -5.15
CA ALA A 174 20.65 -10.66 -6.53
C ALA A 174 21.45 -9.37 -6.79
N LEU A 175 21.58 -8.51 -5.78
CA LEU A 175 22.28 -7.23 -5.84
C LEU A 175 23.48 -7.21 -4.90
N ASN A 176 24.55 -6.57 -5.34
CA ASN A 176 25.64 -6.10 -4.48
C ASN A 176 25.48 -4.58 -4.32
N ILE A 177 25.40 -4.10 -3.09
CA ILE A 177 25.10 -2.71 -2.76
C ILE A 177 26.33 -2.09 -2.12
N SER A 178 26.82 -1.01 -2.71
CA SER A 178 27.88 -0.20 -2.14
C SER A 178 27.38 1.22 -1.89
N TYR A 179 27.82 1.81 -0.78
CA TYR A 179 27.54 3.19 -0.42
C TYR A 179 28.80 4.01 -0.73
N CYS A 180 28.66 5.07 -1.51
CA CYS A 180 29.73 5.97 -1.94
C CYS A 180 29.64 7.29 -1.20
#